data_AF-W2T240-F1
#
_entry.id   AF-W2T240-F1
#
_cell.length_a   1.000
_cell.length_b   1.000
_cell.length_c   1.000
_cell.angle_alpha   90.00
_cell.angle_beta   90.00
_cell.angle_gamma   90.00
#
_symmetry.space_group_name_H-M   'P 1'
#
loop_
_entity.id
_entity.type
_entity.pdbx_description
1 polymer ?
#
loop_
_entity_poly.entity_id
_entity_poly.type
_entity_poly.pdbx_seq_one_letter_code
_entity_poly.pdbx_strand_id
1 'polypeptide(L)'
;MNNIVELRCADGATLMTTKETLARAPYSKLSTDETVTATSDAKIIAIMLDALRRSDQRLIVPDDFDDWSRLANEARRLGLFQIAENASPCTICVACHVALSAGRLNPEVTFRKLSRIVVTGKVSVCRAVFGSSLNEARDGGGTDFEQDRYTSR
;
A
#
# COMPACT_ATOMS: atom_id res chain seq x y z
N MET A 1 7.99 -30.81 -10.31
CA MET A 1 6.60 -31.19 -9.98
C MET A 1 6.00 -30.04 -9.21
N ASN A 2 5.06 -29.29 -9.80
CA ASN A 2 4.40 -28.20 -9.07
C ASN A 2 3.54 -28.81 -7.97
N ASN A 3 4.01 -28.72 -6.73
CA ASN A 3 3.24 -29.14 -5.56
C ASN A 3 2.12 -28.11 -5.35
N ILE A 4 0.96 -28.40 -5.93
CA ILE A 4 -0.26 -27.61 -5.79
C ILE A 4 -0.76 -27.75 -4.35
N VAL A 5 -1.21 -26.64 -3.77
CA VAL A 5 -1.81 -26.53 -2.44
C VAL A 5 -3.21 -25.96 -2.61
N GLU A 6 -4.17 -26.59 -1.95
CA GLU A 6 -5.56 -26.14 -1.93
C GLU A 6 -5.85 -25.42 -0.61
N LEU A 7 -6.37 -24.19 -0.71
CA LEU A 7 -6.77 -23.37 0.43
C LEU A 7 -8.27 -23.24 0.44
N ARG A 8 -8.93 -23.77 1.47
CA ARG A 8 -10.38 -23.68 1.62
C ARG A 8 -10.74 -22.42 2.41
N CYS A 9 -11.68 -21.64 1.89
CA CYS A 9 -12.15 -20.38 2.47
C CYS A 9 -13.53 -20.54 3.14
N ALA A 10 -13.95 -19.54 3.91
CA ALA A 10 -15.17 -19.59 4.71
C ALA A 10 -16.47 -19.67 3.88
N ASP A 11 -16.44 -19.13 2.67
CA ASP A 11 -17.53 -19.17 1.70
C ASP A 11 -17.64 -20.51 0.96
N GLY A 12 -16.79 -21.47 1.30
CA GLY A 12 -16.69 -22.76 0.61
C GLY A 12 -15.89 -22.69 -0.70
N ALA A 13 -15.32 -21.54 -1.05
CA ALA A 13 -14.44 -21.43 -2.20
C ALA A 13 -13.08 -22.07 -1.91
N THR A 14 -12.52 -22.74 -2.92
CA THR A 14 -11.19 -23.34 -2.84
C THR A 14 -10.25 -22.59 -3.78
N LEU A 15 -9.20 -22.00 -3.21
CA LEU A 15 -8.15 -21.34 -3.96
C LEU A 15 -6.98 -22.29 -4.16
N MET A 16 -6.49 -22.40 -5.39
CA MET A 16 -5.31 -23.21 -5.70
C MET A 16 -4.07 -22.32 -5.79
N THR A 17 -3.00 -22.75 -5.12
CA THR A 17 -1.70 -22.08 -5.16
C THR A 17 -0.57 -23.10 -5.23
N THR A 18 0.68 -22.65 -5.34
CA THR A 18 1.85 -23.53 -5.32
C THR A 18 2.63 -23.35 -4.02
N LYS A 19 3.29 -24.42 -3.55
CA LYS A 19 4.22 -24.30 -2.42
C LYS A 19 5.30 -23.24 -2.63
N GLU A 20 5.71 -23.01 -3.88
CA GLU A 20 6.69 -21.96 -4.25
C GLU A 20 6.16 -20.55 -3.98
N THR A 21 4.87 -20.32 -4.20
CA THR A 21 4.23 -19.02 -3.91
C THR A 21 4.17 -18.79 -2.41
N LEU A 22 3.80 -19.81 -1.64
CA LEU A 22 3.76 -19.75 -0.17
C LEU A 22 5.16 -19.59 0.44
N ALA A 23 6.19 -20.18 -0.18
CA ALA A 23 7.57 -20.06 0.24
C ALA A 23 8.13 -18.62 0.16
N ARG A 24 7.47 -17.71 -0.58
CA ARG A 24 7.82 -16.28 -0.59
C ARG A 24 7.44 -15.55 0.70
N ALA A 25 6.59 -16.15 1.52
CA ALA A 25 6.25 -15.69 2.85
C ALA A 25 6.40 -16.83 3.86
N PRO A 26 7.63 -17.29 4.15
CA PRO A 26 7.88 -18.50 4.92
C PRO A 26 7.41 -18.41 6.38
N TYR A 27 7.33 -17.19 6.91
CA TYR A 27 6.83 -16.90 8.27
C TYR A 27 5.31 -16.69 8.32
N SER A 28 4.62 -16.75 7.18
CA SER A 28 3.17 -16.60 7.14
C SER A 28 2.47 -17.89 7.57
N LYS A 29 1.32 -17.73 8.22
CA LYS A 29 0.48 -18.86 8.64
C LYS A 29 -0.05 -19.67 7.46
N LEU A 30 -0.10 -19.06 6.26
CA LEU A 30 -0.47 -19.73 5.02
C LEU A 30 0.49 -20.88 4.64
N SER A 31 1.76 -20.81 5.05
CA SER A 31 2.73 -21.88 4.79
C SER A 31 2.71 -22.97 5.86
N THR A 32 2.22 -22.66 7.07
CA THR A 32 2.34 -23.55 8.23
C THR A 32 1.06 -24.29 8.58
N ASP A 33 -0.11 -23.71 8.28
CA ASP A 33 -1.41 -24.22 8.67
C ASP A 33 -2.38 -24.24 7.48
N GLU A 34 -2.81 -25.42 7.08
CA GLU A 34 -3.72 -25.64 5.94
C GLU A 34 -5.17 -25.21 6.24
N THR A 35 -5.51 -25.00 7.52
CA THR A 35 -6.88 -24.66 7.96
C THR A 35 -7.08 -23.17 8.22
N VAL A 36 -6.00 -22.37 8.20
CA VAL A 36 -6.03 -20.96 8.61
C VAL A 36 -6.92 -20.06 7.75
N THR A 37 -7.16 -20.48 6.50
CA THR A 37 -8.02 -19.76 5.54
C THR A 37 -9.50 -20.11 5.68
N ALA A 38 -9.86 -21.14 6.45
CA ALA A 38 -11.25 -21.63 6.55
C ALA A 38 -12.22 -20.62 7.16
N THR A 39 -11.73 -19.57 7.80
CA THR A 39 -12.53 -18.46 8.37
C THR A 39 -12.41 -17.16 7.57
N SER A 40 -11.56 -17.14 6.55
CA SER A 40 -11.28 -15.96 5.73
C SER A 40 -12.14 -15.91 4.48
N ASP A 41 -12.34 -14.69 3.99
CA ASP A 41 -13.00 -14.39 2.73
C ASP A 41 -12.10 -14.74 1.54
N ALA A 42 -12.60 -15.50 0.57
CA ALA A 42 -11.81 -15.93 -0.58
C ALA A 42 -11.32 -14.76 -1.42
N LYS A 43 -12.07 -13.65 -1.53
CA LYS A 43 -11.65 -12.48 -2.32
C LYS A 43 -10.42 -11.82 -1.73
N ILE A 44 -10.40 -11.68 -0.41
CA ILE A 44 -9.29 -11.08 0.34
C ILE A 44 -8.04 -11.97 0.24
N ILE A 45 -8.21 -13.29 0.40
CA ILE A 45 -7.09 -14.23 0.25
C ILE A 45 -6.57 -14.25 -1.19
N ALA A 46 -7.44 -14.17 -2.19
CA ALA A 46 -7.04 -14.12 -3.59
C ALA A 46 -6.14 -12.90 -3.88
N ILE A 47 -6.50 -11.72 -3.38
CA ILE A 47 -5.68 -10.50 -3.49
C ILE A 47 -4.28 -10.72 -2.89
N MET A 48 -4.20 -11.30 -1.70
CA MET A 48 -2.91 -11.58 -1.04
C MET A 48 -2.08 -12.61 -1.81
N LEU A 49 -2.72 -13.68 -2.31
CA LEU A 49 -2.06 -14.70 -3.10
C LEU A 49 -1.53 -14.12 -4.42
N ASP A 50 -2.30 -13.26 -5.08
CA ASP A 50 -1.86 -12.59 -6.31
C ASP A 50 -0.65 -11.70 -6.04
N ALA A 51 -0.63 -10.96 -4.93
CA ALA A 51 0.57 -10.22 -4.52
C ALA A 51 1.78 -11.16 -4.34
N LEU A 52 1.61 -12.32 -3.68
CA LEU A 52 2.70 -13.29 -3.50
C LEU A 52 3.17 -13.94 -4.81
N ARG A 53 2.26 -14.20 -5.76
CA ARG A 53 2.59 -14.78 -7.08
C ARG A 53 3.49 -13.85 -7.90
N ARG A 54 3.32 -12.53 -7.75
CA ARG A 54 4.13 -11.54 -8.47
C ARG A 54 5.55 -11.44 -7.92
N SER A 55 6.53 -11.29 -8.81
CA SER A 55 7.94 -11.15 -8.43
C SER A 55 8.22 -9.85 -7.66
N ASP A 56 7.44 -8.80 -7.92
CA ASP A 56 7.55 -7.48 -7.30
C ASP A 56 6.75 -7.34 -5.99
N GLN A 57 6.00 -8.37 -5.59
CA GLN A 57 5.12 -8.39 -4.41
C GLN A 57 4.15 -7.19 -4.32
N ARG A 58 3.80 -6.57 -5.46
CA ARG A 58 2.90 -5.43 -5.47
C ARG A 58 1.48 -5.86 -5.14
N LEU A 59 0.86 -5.12 -4.23
CA LEU A 59 -0.55 -5.26 -3.89
C LEU A 59 -1.38 -4.54 -4.98
N ILE A 60 -2.11 -5.32 -5.76
CA ILE A 60 -3.05 -4.82 -6.77
C ILE A 60 -4.44 -5.25 -6.35
N VAL A 61 -5.37 -4.30 -6.33
CA VAL A 61 -6.78 -4.53 -5.99
C VAL A 61 -7.67 -3.99 -7.10
N PRO A 62 -8.92 -4.48 -7.21
CA PRO A 62 -9.93 -3.87 -8.09
C PRO A 62 -10.17 -2.39 -7.78
N ASP A 63 -10.58 -1.61 -8.78
CA ASP A 63 -10.83 -0.17 -8.64
C ASP A 63 -11.99 0.16 -7.69
N ASP A 64 -12.94 -0.76 -7.54
CA ASP A 64 -14.11 -0.68 -6.65
C ASP A 64 -13.86 -1.26 -5.25
N PHE A 65 -12.62 -1.61 -4.91
CA PHE A 65 -12.27 -2.20 -3.62
C PHE A 65 -12.26 -1.17 -2.48
N ASP A 66 -13.12 -1.38 -1.48
CA ASP A 66 -13.32 -0.51 -0.32
C ASP A 66 -12.91 -1.14 1.03
N ASP A 67 -12.78 -2.46 1.08
CA ASP A 67 -12.49 -3.27 2.28
C ASP A 67 -11.02 -3.26 2.75
N TRP A 68 -10.31 -2.14 2.61
CA TRP A 68 -8.89 -1.98 2.98
C TRP A 68 -8.57 -2.36 4.42
N SER A 69 -9.43 -1.95 5.36
CA SER A 69 -9.25 -2.29 6.78
C SER A 69 -9.30 -3.79 7.02
N ARG A 70 -10.20 -4.50 6.32
CA ARG A 70 -10.37 -5.95 6.43
C ARG A 70 -9.18 -6.68 5.82
N LEU A 71 -8.71 -6.24 4.65
CA LEU A 71 -7.50 -6.74 4.00
C LEU A 71 -6.26 -6.58 4.90
N ALA A 72 -6.06 -5.40 5.47
CA ALA A 72 -4.94 -5.13 6.36
C ALA A 72 -4.98 -6.01 7.63
N ASN A 73 -6.15 -6.15 8.26
CA ASN A 73 -6.31 -6.96 9.46
C ASN A 73 -6.07 -8.46 9.19
N GLU A 74 -6.62 -9.00 8.10
CA GLU A 74 -6.39 -10.39 7.71
C GLU A 74 -4.92 -10.64 7.36
N ALA A 75 -4.27 -9.70 6.66
CA ALA A 75 -2.85 -9.80 6.36
C ALA A 75 -2.01 -9.87 7.64
N ARG A 76 -2.29 -9.04 8.65
CA ARG A 76 -1.61 -9.14 9.97
C ARG A 76 -1.89 -10.47 10.66
N ARG A 77 -3.15 -10.93 10.64
CA ARG A 77 -3.56 -12.20 11.26
C ARG A 77 -2.79 -13.38 10.67
N LEU A 78 -2.55 -13.37 9.37
CA LEU A 78 -1.82 -14.38 8.60
C LEU A 78 -0.29 -14.20 8.63
N GLY A 79 0.23 -13.13 9.23
CA GLY A 79 1.67 -12.85 9.27
C GLY A 79 2.25 -12.26 7.98
N LEU A 80 1.41 -11.74 7.10
CA LEU A 80 1.80 -11.05 5.86
C LEU A 80 1.99 -9.55 6.14
N PHE A 81 2.98 -9.21 6.97
CA PHE A 81 3.17 -7.84 7.47
C PHE A 81 3.36 -6.80 6.35
N GLN A 82 4.14 -7.11 5.31
CA GLN A 82 4.33 -6.19 4.19
C GLN A 82 3.01 -5.85 3.46
N ILE A 83 2.16 -6.85 3.26
CA ILE A 83 0.85 -6.66 2.62
C ILE A 83 -0.07 -5.87 3.56
N ALA A 84 -0.02 -6.15 4.86
CA ALA A 84 -0.80 -5.42 5.85
C ALA A 84 -0.43 -3.94 5.92
N GLU A 85 0.85 -3.61 5.84
CA GLU A 85 1.32 -2.23 5.79
C GLU A 85 0.86 -1.53 4.51
N ASN A 86 0.98 -2.19 3.35
CA ASN A 86 0.54 -1.64 2.07
C ASN A 86 -0.98 -1.42 2.01
N ALA A 87 -1.76 -2.28 2.68
CA ALA A 87 -3.20 -2.17 2.76
C ALA A 87 -3.68 -1.21 3.87
N SER A 88 -2.78 -0.79 4.79
CA SER A 88 -3.16 0.10 5.88
C SER A 88 -3.44 1.50 5.33
N PRO A 89 -4.56 2.13 5.71
CA PRO A 89 -4.89 3.46 5.25
C PRO A 89 -3.79 4.44 5.66
N CYS A 90 -3.33 5.23 4.69
CA CYS A 90 -2.35 6.28 4.92
C CYS A 90 -2.81 7.54 4.19
N THR A 91 -2.57 8.70 4.81
CA THR A 91 -2.92 9.99 4.23
C THR A 91 -1.65 10.69 3.76
N ILE A 92 -1.65 11.13 2.51
CA ILE A 92 -0.68 12.09 1.99
C ILE A 92 -1.37 13.45 1.95
N CYS A 93 -0.73 14.48 2.49
CA CYS A 93 -1.15 15.85 2.33
C CYS A 93 -0.33 16.51 1.21
N VAL A 94 -1.03 17.08 0.22
CA VAL A 94 -0.43 17.84 -0.87
C VAL A 94 -0.82 19.30 -0.73
N ALA A 95 0.15 20.16 -0.43
CA ALA A 95 -0.07 21.60 -0.32
C ALA A 95 0.54 22.32 -1.53
N CYS A 96 -0.24 23.17 -2.18
CA CYS A 96 0.19 23.97 -3.32
C CYS A 96 0.34 25.43 -2.91
N HIS A 97 1.57 25.94 -2.95
CA HIS A 97 1.82 27.36 -2.73
C HIS A 97 1.76 28.10 -4.07
N VAL A 98 0.88 29.09 -4.13
CA VAL A 98 0.60 29.87 -5.34
C VAL A 98 0.59 31.36 -5.04
N ALA A 99 1.05 32.15 -6.00
CA ALA A 99 0.83 33.58 -6.01
C ALA A 99 -0.48 33.89 -6.75
N LEU A 100 -1.40 34.57 -6.08
CA LEU A 100 -2.65 35.03 -6.66
C LEU A 100 -2.48 36.43 -7.23
N SER A 101 -2.99 36.65 -8.44
CA SER A 101 -3.14 38.01 -8.97
C SER A 101 -4.42 38.63 -8.43
N ALA A 102 -4.36 39.26 -7.25
CA ALA A 102 -5.45 40.10 -6.78
C ALA A 102 -5.21 41.54 -7.26
N GLY A 103 -5.69 41.87 -8.45
CA GLY A 103 -5.66 43.25 -8.97
C GLY A 103 -6.95 43.99 -8.62
N ARG A 104 -6.88 45.28 -8.26
CA ARG A 104 -8.07 46.12 -7.97
C ARG A 104 -9.08 46.21 -9.12
N LEU A 105 -8.69 45.84 -10.34
CA LEU A 105 -9.48 45.98 -11.58
C LEU A 105 -10.04 44.66 -12.14
N ASN A 106 -9.54 43.49 -11.70
CA ASN A 106 -10.00 42.19 -12.15
C ASN A 106 -10.50 41.39 -10.93
N PRO A 107 -11.82 41.16 -10.81
CA PRO A 107 -12.39 40.41 -9.69
C PRO A 107 -12.08 38.90 -9.76
N GLU A 108 -11.63 38.39 -10.91
CA GLU A 108 -11.24 37.00 -11.06
C GLU A 108 -9.85 36.74 -10.48
N VAL A 109 -9.81 35.87 -9.46
CA VAL A 109 -8.58 35.33 -8.89
C VAL A 109 -7.93 34.43 -9.93
N THR A 110 -6.88 34.91 -10.57
CA THR A 110 -6.06 34.11 -11.50
C THR A 110 -4.80 33.62 -10.81
N PHE A 111 -4.54 32.31 -10.87
CA PHE A 111 -3.29 31.72 -10.39
C PHE A 111 -2.15 32.17 -11.31
N ARG A 112 -1.28 33.04 -10.81
CA ARG A 112 -0.23 33.64 -11.64
C ARG A 112 0.98 32.75 -11.77
N LYS A 113 1.38 32.13 -10.66
CA LYS A 113 2.63 31.38 -10.55
C LYS A 113 2.53 30.35 -9.43
N LEU A 114 2.71 29.09 -9.78
CA LEU A 114 2.94 28.02 -8.80
C LEU A 114 4.38 28.15 -8.30
N SER A 115 4.55 28.36 -6.99
CA SER A 115 5.88 28.58 -6.40
C SER A 115 6.49 27.27 -5.90
N ARG A 116 5.70 26.43 -5.21
CA ARG A 116 6.17 25.17 -4.65
C ARG A 116 5.01 24.22 -4.33
N ILE A 117 5.17 22.94 -4.64
CA ILE A 117 4.31 21.85 -4.13
C ILE A 117 5.00 21.24 -2.92
N VAL A 118 4.23 20.98 -1.86
CA VAL A 118 4.65 20.25 -0.67
C VAL A 118 3.95 18.92 -0.66
N VAL A 119 4.68 17.86 -0.35
CA VAL A 119 4.12 16.56 -0.04
C VAL A 119 4.53 16.19 1.37
N THR A 120 3.56 16.00 2.27
CA THR A 120 3.79 15.53 3.64
C THR A 120 3.03 14.23 3.89
N GLY A 121 3.63 13.29 4.61
CA GLY A 121 3.05 11.96 4.86
C GLY A 121 4.13 10.92 5.18
N LYS A 122 3.73 9.64 5.31
CA LYS A 122 4.67 8.53 5.52
C LYS A 122 5.63 8.46 4.32
N VAL A 123 6.95 8.44 4.56
CA VAL A 123 7.98 8.50 3.50
C VAL A 123 7.81 7.39 2.47
N SER A 124 7.57 6.15 2.92
CA SER A 124 7.36 5.00 2.02
C SER A 124 6.17 5.22 1.08
N VAL A 125 5.08 5.80 1.60
CA VAL A 125 3.85 6.07 0.86
C VAL A 125 4.06 7.21 -0.15
N CYS A 126 4.69 8.31 0.26
CA CYS A 126 5.02 9.42 -0.64
C CYS A 126 5.92 8.95 -1.79
N ARG A 127 6.92 8.09 -1.53
CA ARG A 127 7.77 7.52 -2.58
C ARG A 127 7.01 6.54 -3.48
N ALA A 128 6.09 5.75 -2.94
CA ALA A 128 5.26 4.85 -3.75
C ALA A 128 4.36 5.61 -4.74
N VAL A 129 3.83 6.76 -4.34
CA VAL A 129 2.94 7.58 -5.19
C VAL A 129 3.72 8.47 -6.16
N PHE A 130 4.74 9.19 -5.70
CA PHE A 130 5.44 10.20 -6.52
C PHE A 130 6.73 9.70 -7.16
N GLY A 131 7.26 8.56 -6.71
CA GLY A 131 8.45 7.93 -7.29
C GLY A 131 9.63 8.89 -7.40
N SER A 132 10.22 8.93 -8.61
CA SER A 132 11.35 9.80 -8.95
C SER A 132 11.01 11.29 -9.06
N SER A 133 9.72 11.65 -9.07
CA SER A 133 9.27 13.05 -9.11
C SER A 133 9.29 13.70 -7.72
N LEU A 134 9.45 12.92 -6.65
CA LEU A 134 9.53 13.43 -5.29
C LEU A 134 10.92 13.97 -5.00
N ASN A 135 11.02 15.29 -4.79
CA ASN A 135 12.26 15.90 -4.30
C ASN A 135 12.40 15.59 -2.80
N GLU A 136 13.49 14.95 -2.39
CA GLU A 136 13.75 14.72 -0.96
C GLU A 136 14.11 16.03 -0.27
N ALA A 137 13.53 16.27 0.92
CA ALA A 137 13.82 17.46 1.71
C ALA A 137 15.29 17.44 2.16
N ARG A 138 15.98 18.58 2.03
CA ARG A 138 17.41 18.76 2.35
C ARG A 138 17.71 18.91 3.85
N ASP A 139 16.71 18.81 4.73
CA ASP A 139 16.94 19.06 6.15
C ASP A 139 17.87 17.99 6.73
N GLY A 140 19.04 18.46 7.20
CA GLY A 140 20.19 17.66 7.65
C GLY A 140 19.98 16.91 8.97
N GLY A 141 18.76 16.46 9.25
CA GLY A 141 18.41 15.66 10.42
C GLY A 141 18.69 14.19 10.20
N GLY A 142 19.97 13.81 10.19
CA GLY A 142 20.45 12.45 10.40
C GLY A 142 20.10 11.43 9.29
N THR A 143 21.10 10.65 8.92
CA THR A 143 21.16 9.65 7.84
C THR A 143 20.19 8.45 7.95
N ASP A 144 19.15 8.52 8.76
CA ASP A 144 18.22 7.40 8.93
C ASP A 144 16.94 7.66 8.14
N PHE A 145 16.96 7.21 6.88
CA PHE A 145 15.83 7.13 5.95
C PHE A 145 14.82 6.06 6.40
N GLU A 146 14.33 6.18 7.63
CA GLU A 146 13.32 5.26 8.16
C GLU A 146 12.06 5.38 7.31
N GLN A 147 11.71 4.29 6.62
CA GLN A 147 10.53 4.20 5.77
C GLN A 147 9.22 4.50 6.54
N ASP A 148 9.26 4.35 7.87
CA ASP A 148 8.18 4.63 8.80
C ASP A 148 8.08 6.09 9.26
N ARG A 149 9.03 6.94 8.91
CA ARG A 149 8.99 8.35 9.29
C ARG A 149 7.88 9.07 8.52
N TYR A 150 7.13 9.92 9.24
CA TYR A 150 6.26 10.91 8.62
C TYR A 150 7.07 12.18 8.32
N THR A 151 6.98 12.67 7.09
CA THR A 151 7.54 13.97 6.75
C THR A 151 6.61 15.07 7.27
N SER A 152 7.18 16.00 8.03
CA SER A 152 6.53 17.26 8.40
C SER A 152 7.14 18.40 7.57
N ARG A 153 6.43 19.52 7.48
CA ARG A 153 6.93 20.76 6.92
C ARG A 153 6.76 21.90 7.91
#